data_AF-A0A950EWW0-F1
#
_entry.id   AF-A0A950EWW0-F1
#
_cell.length_a   1.000
_cell.length_b   1.000
_cell.length_c   1.000
_cell.angle_alpha   90.00
_cell.angle_beta   90.00
_cell.angle_gamma   90.00
#
_symmetry.space_group_name_H-M   'P 1'
#
loop_
_entity.id
_entity.type
_entity.pdbx_description
1 polymer ?
#
loop_
_entity_poly.entity_id
_entity_poly.type
_entity_poly.pdbx_seq_one_letter_code
_entity_poly.pdbx_strand_id
1 'polypeptide(L)' 'MPTSPVAQPRLTSPPRSFDASGRALPLSPEEIDQRAALALQALDSLEDMGDEEEQRETFAYLARAVNEDRLSDRPRFGS' A
#
# COMPACT_ATOMS: atom_id res chain seq x y z
N MET A 1 11.35 -4.98 -28.97
CA MET A 1 10.05 -4.72 -28.32
C MET A 1 10.21 -3.47 -27.46
N PRO A 2 9.49 -2.37 -27.70
CA PRO A 2 9.51 -1.24 -26.79
C PRO A 2 8.72 -1.61 -25.53
N THR A 3 9.36 -1.53 -24.36
CA THR A 3 8.70 -1.71 -23.07
C THR A 3 7.89 -0.46 -22.75
N SER A 4 6.57 -0.60 -22.68
CA SER A 4 5.69 0.48 -22.23
C SER A 4 6.02 0.85 -20.77
N PRO A 5 6.03 2.14 -20.40
CA PRO A 5 6.20 2.53 -19.00
C PRO A 5 5.00 2.06 -18.18
N VAL A 6 5.26 1.22 -17.17
CA VAL A 6 4.26 0.83 -16.16
C VAL A 6 3.80 2.10 -15.45
N ALA A 7 2.52 2.46 -15.60
CA ALA A 7 1.94 3.60 -14.92
C ALA A 7 1.97 3.36 -13.42
N GLN A 8 2.72 4.18 -12.68
CA GLN A 8 2.76 4.08 -11.22
C GLN A 8 1.37 4.44 -10.66
N PRO A 9 0.81 3.63 -9.74
CA PRO A 9 -0.46 3.94 -9.10
C PRO A 9 -0.28 5.23 -8.28
N ARG A 10 -0.94 6.30 -8.71
CA ARG A 10 -0.99 7.54 -7.94
C ARG A 10 -1.92 7.30 -6.75
N LEU A 11 -1.36 7.22 -5.55
CA LEU A 11 -2.11 7.26 -4.30
C LEU A 11 -2.75 8.65 -4.16
N THR A 12 -3.94 8.82 -4.74
CA THR A 12 -4.76 10.01 -4.54
C THR A 12 -5.42 9.88 -3.18
N SER A 13 -5.03 10.74 -2.24
CA SER A 13 -5.76 10.87 -0.97
C SER A 13 -7.22 11.22 -1.26
N PRO A 14 -8.21 10.58 -0.59
CA PRO A 14 -9.62 10.88 -0.81
C PRO A 14 -9.89 12.37 -0.62
N PRO A 15 -10.77 12.99 -1.43
CA PRO A 15 -11.08 14.41 -1.30
C PRO A 15 -11.53 14.71 0.14
N ARG A 16 -10.98 15.79 0.72
CA ARG A 16 -11.32 16.32 2.04
C ARG A 16 -11.80 17.74 1.89
N SER A 17 -12.83 18.09 2.66
CA SER A 17 -13.29 19.46 2.81
C SER A 17 -12.48 20.15 3.90
N PHE A 18 -12.20 21.44 3.71
CA PHE A 18 -11.43 22.27 4.63
C PHE A 18 -12.22 23.52 4.99
N ASP A 19 -12.06 24.02 6.21
CA ASP A 19 -12.59 25.32 6.62
C ASP A 19 -11.75 26.49 6.09
N ALA A 20 -12.20 27.71 6.35
CA ALA A 20 -11.51 28.94 5.92
C ALA A 20 -10.10 29.11 6.53
N SER A 21 -9.79 28.38 7.61
CA SER A 21 -8.47 28.36 8.26
C SER A 21 -7.56 27.25 7.74
N GLY A 22 -8.04 26.44 6.79
CA GLY A 22 -7.31 25.32 6.20
C GLY A 22 -7.34 24.05 7.07
N ARG A 23 -8.23 23.96 8.06
CA ARG A 23 -8.40 22.73 8.86
C ARG A 23 -9.39 21.80 8.18
N ALA A 24 -9.08 20.50 8.17
CA ALA A 24 -10.00 19.52 7.64
C ALA A 24 -11.29 19.51 8.44
N LEU A 25 -12.43 19.56 7.77
CA LEU A 25 -13.72 19.38 8.42
C LEU A 25 -13.86 17.92 8.87
N PRO A 26 -14.41 17.68 10.08
CA PRO A 26 -14.70 16.33 10.51
C PRO A 26 -15.77 15.74 9.59
N LEU A 27 -15.61 14.46 9.27
CA LEU A 27 -16.60 13.71 8.53
C LEU A 27 -17.84 13.51 9.41
N SER A 28 -19.02 13.56 8.80
CA SER A 28 -20.25 13.10 9.43
C SER A 28 -20.20 11.58 9.66
N PRO A 29 -21.00 11.04 10.60
CA PRO A 29 -21.09 9.60 10.82
C PRO A 29 -21.41 8.80 9.54
N GLU A 30 -22.34 9.30 8.71
CA GLU A 30 -22.73 8.66 7.45
C GLU A 30 -21.57 8.63 6.44
N GLU A 31 -20.80 9.71 6.33
CA GLU A 31 -19.61 9.76 5.47
C GLU A 31 -18.50 8.84 5.97
N ILE A 32 -18.39 8.62 7.28
CA ILE A 32 -17.45 7.66 7.87
C ILE A 32 -17.84 6.24 7.47
N ASP A 33 -19.11 5.87 7.65
CA ASP A 33 -19.62 4.53 7.32
C ASP A 33 -19.48 4.24 5.83
N GLN A 34 -19.82 5.21 4.97
CA GLN A 34 -19.68 5.06 3.52
C GLN A 34 -18.21 4.89 3.11
N ARG A 35 -17.28 5.65 3.70
CA ARG A 35 -15.85 5.50 3.41
C ARG A 35 -15.29 4.17 3.92
N ALA A 36 -15.74 3.71 5.08
CA ALA A 36 -15.33 2.41 5.60
C ALA A 36 -15.77 1.27 4.67
N ALA A 37 -17.02 1.31 4.19
CA ALA A 37 -17.52 0.32 3.23
C ALA A 37 -16.73 0.32 1.92
N LEU A 38 -16.42 1.49 1.36
CA LEU A 38 -15.62 1.62 0.15
C LEU A 38 -14.18 1.13 0.35
N ALA A 39 -13.59 1.39 1.52
CA ALA A 39 -12.24 0.93 1.85
C ALA A 39 -12.19 -0.60 1.95
N LEU A 40 -13.19 -1.23 2.58
CA LEU A 40 -13.29 -2.68 2.66
C LEU A 40 -13.43 -3.31 1.27
N GLN A 41 -14.33 -2.79 0.43
CA GLN A 41 -14.49 -3.25 -0.94
C GLN A 41 -13.19 -3.12 -1.76
N ALA A 42 -12.45 -2.02 -1.57
CA ALA A 42 -11.17 -1.83 -2.23
C ALA A 42 -10.12 -2.84 -1.75
N LEU A 43 -10.09 -3.16 -0.46
CA LEU A 43 -9.19 -4.18 0.10
C LEU A 43 -9.54 -5.58 -0.42
N ASP A 44 -10.83 -5.93 -0.48
CA ASP A 44 -11.28 -7.20 -1.06
C ASP A 44 -10.86 -7.30 -2.53
N SER A 45 -10.93 -6.20 -3.29
CA SER A 45 -10.47 -6.18 -4.70
C SER A 45 -8.97 -6.36 -4.88
N LEU A 46 -8.18 -6.19 -3.81
CA LEU A 46 -6.73 -6.45 -3.82
C LEU A 46 -6.40 -7.91 -3.50
N GLU A 47 -7.30 -8.68 -2.88
CA GLU A 47 -7.09 -10.10 -2.59
C GLU A 47 -6.85 -10.91 -3.87
N ASP A 48 -7.59 -10.57 -4.94
CA ASP A 48 -7.45 -11.15 -6.27
C ASP A 48 -6.35 -10.46 -7.12
N MET A 49 -5.70 -9.41 -6.59
CA MET A 49 -4.73 -8.59 -7.32
C MET A 49 -3.30 -9.05 -7.05
N GLY A 50 -2.85 -10.07 -7.78
CA GLY A 50 -1.47 -10.50 -7.84
C GLY A 50 -1.36 -11.87 -8.49
N ASP A 51 -0.42 -12.03 -9.41
CA ASP A 51 -0.15 -13.36 -9.99
C ASP A 51 0.51 -14.25 -8.92
N GLU A 52 -0.05 -15.43 -8.68
CA GLU A 52 0.54 -16.42 -7.77
C GLU A 52 1.99 -16.74 -8.13
N GLU A 53 2.34 -16.67 -9.42
CA GLU A 53 3.71 -16.84 -9.89
C GLU A 53 4.61 -15.67 -9.44
N GLU A 54 4.17 -14.42 -9.61
CA GLU A 54 4.90 -13.23 -9.16
C GLU A 54 5.08 -13.21 -7.63
N GLN A 55 4.07 -13.62 -6.87
CA GLN A 55 4.16 -13.77 -5.41
C GLN A 55 5.20 -14.82 -5.01
N ARG A 56 5.21 -15.97 -5.70
CA ARG A 56 6.15 -17.07 -5.43
C ARG A 56 7.59 -16.68 -5.76
N GLU A 57 7.81 -16.00 -6.89
CA GLU A 57 9.11 -15.48 -7.28
C GLU A 57 9.63 -14.43 -6.30
N THR A 58 8.76 -13.49 -5.91
CA THR A 58 9.08 -12.45 -4.91
C THR A 58 9.46 -13.07 -3.57
N PHE A 59 8.69 -14.07 -3.12
CA PHE A 59 8.99 -14.79 -1.88
C PHE A 59 10.34 -15.52 -1.96
N ALA A 60 10.62 -16.23 -3.05
CA ALA A 60 11.89 -16.93 -3.24
C ALA A 60 13.09 -15.97 -3.25
N TYR A 61 12.94 -14.81 -3.89
CA TYR A 61 13.95 -13.75 -3.87
C TYR A 61 14.20 -13.21 -2.46
N LEU A 62 13.14 -12.88 -1.70
CA LEU A 62 13.26 -12.38 -0.33
C LEU A 62 13.84 -13.43 0.63
N ALA A 63 13.40 -14.68 0.54
CA ALA A 63 13.93 -15.78 1.33
C ALA A 63 15.42 -16.02 1.05
N ARG A 64 15.84 -15.86 -0.20
CA ARG A 64 17.25 -15.89 -0.58
C ARG A 64 18.00 -14.68 -0.01
N ALA A 65 17.48 -13.46 -0.14
CA ALA A 65 18.12 -12.24 0.37
C ALA A 65 18.22 -12.18 1.91
N VAL A 66 17.36 -12.90 2.63
CA VAL A 66 17.46 -13.06 4.10
C VAL A 66 18.51 -14.10 4.48
N ASN A 67 18.71 -15.14 3.66
CA ASN A 67 19.67 -16.22 3.90
C ASN A 67 21.07 -15.92 3.36
N GLU A 68 21.18 -15.21 2.25
CA GLU A 68 22.42 -14.75 1.64
C GLU A 68 22.72 -13.35 2.15
N ASP A 69 23.61 -13.29 3.14
CA ASP A 69 24.19 -12.12 3.76
C ASP A 69 23.28 -11.22 4.62
N ARG A 70 23.81 -10.92 5.82
CA ARG A 70 23.39 -9.72 6.56
C ARG A 70 23.52 -8.52 5.63
N LEU A 71 22.41 -7.94 5.21
CA LEU A 71 22.37 -6.66 4.49
C LEU A 71 23.06 -5.49 5.24
N SER A 72 23.45 -5.68 6.52
CA SER A 72 24.31 -4.77 7.26
C SER A 72 24.83 -5.42 8.55
N ASP A 73 26.04 -5.07 8.97
CA ASP A 73 26.58 -5.41 10.30
C ASP A 73 25.99 -4.58 11.46
N ARG A 74 25.08 -3.65 11.16
CA ARG A 74 24.49 -2.76 12.17
C ARG A 74 23.46 -3.53 13.01
N PRO A 75 23.54 -3.51 14.36
CA PRO A 75 22.54 -4.13 15.21
C PRO A 75 21.16 -3.48 14.98
N ARG A 76 20.16 -4.29 14.64
CA ARG A 76 18.80 -3.85 14.29
C ARG A 76 17.95 -3.46 15.51
N PHE A 77 18.27 -4.02 16.67
CA PHE A 77 17.68 -3.67 17.95
C PHE A 77 18.83 -3.54 18.95
N GLY A 78 18.95 -2.36 19.58
CA GLY A 78 19.96 -2.11 20.60
C GLY A 78 19.66 -2.87 21.88
N SER A 79 20.71 -3.34 22.56
CA SER A 79 20.63 -3.86 23.92
C SER A 79 20.56 -2.73 24.94
#